data_AF-A0A7S2K0P2-F1
#
_entry.id   AF-A0A7S2K0P2-F1
#
_cell.length_a   1.000
_cell.length_b   1.000
_cell.length_c   1.000
_cell.angle_alpha   90.00
_cell.angle_beta   90.00
_cell.angle_gamma   90.00
#
_symmetry.space_group_name_H-M   'P 1'
#
loop_
_entity.id
_entity.type
_entity.pdbx_description
1 polymer ?
#
loop_
_entity_poly.entity_id
_entity_poly.type
_entity_poly.pdbx_seq_one_letter_code
_entity_poly.pdbx_strand_id
1 'polypeptide(L)'
;GAFRGRGDTRTPLLASSLAAISNLILDPLLMFGPVPALRLGTGGAAAATAASQYIASAAYLFCIKRRGMLPDRTKRNKFNFDKKLAIVKEIVLANVAMLSRQLSLLLLWAFATARATRIGYAHVAAHQVALSFWLVFALVMDGPCVSAQVITNRILCSEDVNVNPQEECTGSLEEKSDVQQNAVAQTRLRYFDSFMKF
;
A
#
# COMPACT_ATOMS: atom_id res chain seq x y z
N GLY A 1 -0.72 1.84 5.42
CA GLY A 1 -0.05 0.60 5.86
C GLY A 1 -0.53 0.14 7.23
N ALA A 2 -0.32 0.95 8.27
CA ALA A 2 -0.50 0.53 9.67
C ALA A 2 -1.87 -0.11 10.01
N PHE A 3 -2.99 0.48 9.58
CA PHE A 3 -4.33 -0.10 9.82
C PHE A 3 -4.53 -1.43 9.08
N ARG A 4 -4.12 -1.50 7.81
CA ARG A 4 -4.21 -2.72 6.99
C ARG A 4 -3.34 -3.86 7.54
N GLY A 5 -2.14 -3.56 8.03
CA GLY A 5 -1.26 -4.55 8.68
C GLY A 5 -1.86 -5.13 9.96
N ARG A 6 -2.69 -4.35 10.67
CA ARG A 6 -3.46 -4.85 11.83
C ARG A 6 -4.76 -5.55 11.43
N GLY A 7 -5.07 -5.64 10.13
CA GLY A 7 -6.32 -6.16 9.58
C GLY A 7 -7.55 -5.29 9.82
N ASP A 8 -7.37 -4.01 10.14
CA ASP A 8 -8.46 -3.04 10.17
C ASP A 8 -8.67 -2.43 8.78
N THR A 9 -9.73 -2.87 8.11
CA THR A 9 -10.12 -2.41 6.77
C THR A 9 -11.14 -1.27 6.81
N ARG A 10 -11.88 -1.08 7.92
CA ARG A 10 -12.95 -0.08 8.00
C ARG A 10 -12.42 1.34 8.15
N THR A 11 -11.42 1.53 8.99
CA THR A 11 -10.79 2.84 9.20
C THR A 11 -10.21 3.44 7.91
N PRO A 12 -9.40 2.72 7.11
CA PRO A 12 -8.88 3.28 5.87
C PRO A 12 -9.98 3.53 4.83
N LEU A 13 -11.02 2.69 4.76
CA LEU A 13 -12.15 2.92 3.86
C LEU A 13 -12.88 4.22 4.18
N LEU A 14 -13.27 4.44 5.44
CA LEU A 14 -13.97 5.66 5.85
C LEU A 14 -13.13 6.93 5.61
N ALA A 15 -11.83 6.88 5.95
CA ALA A 15 -10.94 8.01 5.73
C ALA A 15 -10.75 8.33 4.23
N SER A 16 -10.57 7.30 3.40
CA SER A 16 -10.47 7.46 1.95
C SER A 16 -11.77 7.95 1.31
N SER A 17 -12.93 7.46 1.76
CA SER A 17 -14.25 7.95 1.29
C SER A 17 -14.47 9.41 1.67
N LEU A 18 -14.14 9.81 2.90
CA LEU A 18 -14.25 11.21 3.33
C LEU A 18 -13.36 12.13 2.49
N ALA A 19 -12.12 11.69 2.21
CA ALA A 19 -11.20 12.43 1.36
C ALA A 19 -11.73 12.59 -0.06
N ALA A 20 -12.25 11.51 -0.65
CA ALA A 20 -12.80 11.52 -2.01
C ALA A 20 -14.03 12.42 -2.13
N ILE A 21 -14.96 12.34 -1.16
CA ILE A 21 -16.16 13.19 -1.12
C ILE A 21 -15.77 14.66 -0.93
N SER A 22 -14.82 14.93 -0.03
CA SER A 22 -14.31 16.30 0.15
C SER A 22 -13.71 16.83 -1.14
N ASN A 23 -12.91 16.02 -1.85
CA ASN A 23 -12.30 16.43 -3.11
C ASN A 23 -13.33 16.70 -4.20
N LEU A 24 -14.33 15.82 -4.33
CA LEU A 24 -15.42 15.96 -5.29
C LEU A 24 -16.23 17.24 -5.08
N ILE A 25 -16.39 17.69 -3.82
CA ILE A 25 -17.12 18.92 -3.49
C ILE A 25 -16.21 20.15 -3.66
N LEU A 26 -14.96 20.07 -3.20
CA LEU A 26 -14.02 21.18 -3.24
C LEU A 26 -13.55 21.51 -4.66
N ASP A 27 -13.41 20.53 -5.55
CA ASP A 27 -12.98 20.75 -6.94
C ASP A 27 -13.89 21.74 -7.69
N PRO A 28 -15.19 21.50 -7.87
CA PRO A 28 -16.07 22.46 -8.56
C PRO A 28 -16.23 23.76 -7.77
N LEU A 29 -16.15 23.72 -6.43
CA LEU A 29 -16.26 24.90 -5.58
C LEU A 29 -15.05 25.84 -5.72
N LEU A 30 -13.82 25.31 -5.83
CA LEU A 30 -12.61 26.11 -6.03
C LEU A 30 -12.35 26.41 -7.51
N MET A 31 -12.85 25.57 -8.43
CA MET A 31 -12.63 25.78 -9.87
C MET A 31 -13.65 26.77 -10.46
N PHE A 32 -14.93 26.66 -10.09
CA PHE A 32 -16.02 27.51 -10.60
C PHE A 32 -16.61 28.46 -9.55
N GLY A 33 -16.01 28.53 -8.37
CA GLY A 33 -16.57 29.16 -7.19
C GLY A 33 -17.14 30.58 -7.41
N PRO A 34 -18.27 30.90 -6.75
CA PRO A 34 -18.92 32.21 -6.85
C PRO A 34 -18.14 33.35 -6.17
N VAL A 35 -17.09 33.03 -5.41
CA VAL A 35 -16.23 33.99 -4.72
C VAL A 35 -15.17 34.54 -5.70
N PRO A 36 -15.15 35.85 -6.01
CA PRO A 36 -14.24 36.43 -7.02
C PRO A 36 -12.75 36.17 -6.76
N ALA A 37 -12.36 36.00 -5.50
CA ALA A 37 -10.98 35.72 -5.09
C ALA A 37 -10.52 34.27 -5.32
N LEU A 38 -11.43 33.33 -5.62
CA LEU A 38 -11.14 31.90 -5.71
C LEU A 38 -11.21 31.33 -7.15
N ARG A 39 -11.31 32.17 -8.18
CA ARG A 39 -11.29 31.73 -9.59
C ARG A 39 -9.87 31.37 -10.05
N LEU A 40 -9.31 30.33 -9.44
CA LEU A 40 -7.94 29.88 -9.67
C LEU A 40 -7.81 28.95 -10.88
N GLY A 41 -8.93 28.61 -11.55
CA GLY A 41 -8.94 27.70 -12.69
C GLY A 41 -8.28 26.38 -12.33
N THR A 42 -7.23 26.00 -13.07
CA THR A 42 -6.43 24.79 -12.81
C THR A 42 -5.72 24.78 -11.45
N GLY A 43 -5.37 25.96 -10.92
CA GLY A 43 -4.81 26.09 -9.57
C GLY A 43 -5.80 25.74 -8.47
N GLY A 44 -7.11 25.92 -8.73
CA GLY A 44 -8.19 25.53 -7.83
C GLY A 44 -8.29 24.02 -7.62
N ALA A 45 -8.11 23.24 -8.70
CA ALA A 45 -8.11 21.77 -8.63
C ALA A 45 -6.93 21.22 -7.80
N ALA A 46 -5.75 21.82 -7.95
CA ALA A 46 -4.58 21.45 -7.13
C ALA A 46 -4.81 21.77 -5.64
N ALA A 47 -5.38 22.94 -5.34
CA ALA A 47 -5.69 23.36 -3.98
C ALA A 47 -6.79 22.51 -3.33
N ALA A 48 -7.83 22.14 -4.08
CA ALA A 48 -8.89 21.23 -3.63
C ALA A 48 -8.34 19.84 -3.29
N THR A 49 -7.46 19.31 -4.14
CA THR A 49 -6.76 18.03 -3.88
C THR A 49 -5.92 18.11 -2.62
N ALA A 50 -5.11 19.17 -2.47
CA ALA A 50 -4.28 19.35 -1.28
C ALA A 50 -5.13 19.45 0.00
N ALA A 51 -6.19 20.27 -0.02
CA ALA A 51 -7.11 20.42 1.11
C ALA A 51 -7.77 19.10 1.50
N SER A 52 -8.20 18.30 0.52
CA SER A 52 -8.79 16.99 0.75
C SER A 52 -7.81 16.00 1.37
N GLN A 53 -6.54 16.05 0.99
CA GLN A 53 -5.50 15.24 1.62
C GLN A 53 -5.21 15.69 3.05
N TYR A 54 -5.27 16.98 3.36
CA TYR A 54 -5.18 17.47 4.74
C TYR A 54 -6.36 17.00 5.60
N ILE A 55 -7.58 16.99 5.06
CA ILE A 55 -8.77 16.43 5.72
C ILE A 55 -8.58 14.93 5.99
N ALA A 56 -8.09 14.18 5.00
CA ALA A 56 -7.80 12.76 5.13
C ALA A 56 -6.75 12.50 6.23
N SER A 57 -5.68 13.29 6.24
CA SER A 57 -4.61 13.22 7.23
C SER A 57 -5.13 13.49 8.64
N ALA A 58 -5.97 14.53 8.80
CA ALA A 58 -6.61 14.83 10.07
C ALA A 58 -7.53 13.68 10.54
N ALA A 59 -8.30 13.08 9.63
CA ALA A 59 -9.14 11.91 9.93
C ALA A 59 -8.29 10.71 10.39
N TYR A 60 -7.18 10.42 9.70
CA TYR A 60 -6.25 9.37 10.12
C TYR A 60 -5.64 9.64 11.49
N LEU A 61 -5.18 10.86 11.76
CA LEU A 61 -4.63 11.25 13.06
C LEU A 61 -5.67 11.09 14.17
N PHE A 62 -6.92 11.50 13.92
CA PHE A 62 -8.02 11.31 14.85
C PHE A 62 -8.27 9.82 15.13
N CYS A 63 -8.31 8.97 14.10
CA CYS A 63 -8.49 7.52 14.27
C CYS A 63 -7.32 6.86 15.01
N ILE A 64 -6.07 7.26 14.73
CA ILE A 64 -4.87 6.78 15.44
C ILE A 64 -4.96 7.13 16.93
N LYS A 65 -5.34 8.38 17.25
CA LYS A 65 -5.49 8.85 18.63
C LYS A 65 -6.61 8.12 19.36
N ARG A 66 -7.78 7.96 18.72
CA ARG A 66 -8.96 7.29 19.31
C ARG A 66 -8.72 5.80 19.58
N ARG A 67 -7.94 5.13 18.73
CA ARG A 67 -7.62 3.71 18.88
C ARG A 67 -6.36 3.44 19.73
N GLY A 68 -5.76 4.47 20.33
CA GLY A 68 -4.58 4.31 21.18
C GLY A 68 -3.38 3.71 20.44
N MET A 69 -3.29 3.88 19.12
CA MET A 69 -2.19 3.34 18.30
C MET A 69 -0.91 4.20 18.37
N LEU A 70 -0.94 5.26 19.19
CA LEU A 70 0.23 6.08 19.46
C LEU A 70 1.21 5.27 20.32
N PRO A 71 2.51 5.24 19.98
CA PRO A 71 3.51 4.63 20.83
C PRO A 71 3.49 5.33 22.19
N ASP A 72 3.39 4.52 23.24
CA ASP A 72 3.36 4.96 24.62
C ASP A 72 4.67 5.71 24.92
N ARG A 73 4.61 7.05 25.03
CA ARG A 73 5.78 7.93 25.23
C ARG A 73 6.55 7.57 26.51
N THR A 74 5.88 6.90 27.44
CA THR A 74 6.39 6.46 28.74
C THR A 74 7.32 5.25 28.65
N LYS A 75 7.20 4.42 27.60
CA LYS A 75 8.12 3.29 27.32
C LYS A 75 9.26 3.70 26.38
N ARG A 76 9.94 4.80 26.69
CA ARG A 76 11.23 5.15 26.06
C ARG A 76 12.33 4.24 26.59
N ASN A 77 12.14 2.92 26.45
CA ASN A 77 13.21 1.97 26.67
C ASN A 77 14.33 2.28 25.68
N LYS A 78 15.56 2.17 26.14
CA LYS A 78 16.79 2.25 25.35
C LYS A 78 16.78 1.11 24.31
N PHE A 79 15.95 1.21 23.29
CA PHE A 79 16.06 0.37 22.10
C PHE A 79 17.40 0.77 21.46
N ASN A 80 18.36 -0.15 21.47
CA ASN A 80 19.67 0.06 20.89
C ASN A 80 19.51 0.65 19.48
N PHE A 81 20.18 1.77 19.22
CA PHE A 81 20.13 2.50 17.96
C PHE A 81 20.44 1.58 16.76
N ASP A 82 21.32 0.60 16.98
CA ASP A 82 21.70 -0.43 16.01
C ASP A 82 20.52 -1.31 15.58
N LYS A 83 19.66 -1.73 16.53
CA LYS A 83 18.45 -2.52 16.20
C LYS A 83 17.44 -1.69 15.40
N LYS A 84 17.30 -0.40 15.72
CA LYS A 84 16.44 0.52 14.95
C LYS A 84 16.96 0.69 13.53
N LEU A 85 18.27 0.84 13.37
CA LEU A 85 18.89 1.00 12.05
C LEU A 85 18.76 -0.27 11.21
N ALA A 86 18.90 -1.46 11.81
CA ALA A 86 18.69 -2.73 11.12
C ALA A 86 17.26 -2.86 10.57
N ILE A 87 16.24 -2.61 11.40
CA ILE A 87 14.83 -2.65 10.97
C ILE A 87 14.54 -1.61 9.88
N VAL A 88 15.05 -0.39 10.03
CA VAL A 88 14.88 0.66 9.01
C VAL A 88 15.53 0.25 7.70
N LYS A 89 16.75 -0.31 7.73
CA LYS A 89 17.43 -0.79 6.52
C LYS A 89 16.63 -1.89 5.82
N GLU A 90 16.07 -2.84 6.56
CA GLU A 90 15.26 -3.92 6.01
C GLU A 90 13.98 -3.37 5.35
N ILE A 91 13.26 -2.47 6.02
CA ILE A 91 12.08 -1.80 5.46
C ILE A 91 12.48 -1.02 4.20
N VAL A 92 13.57 -0.26 4.25
CA VAL A 92 14.04 0.53 3.11
C VAL A 92 14.42 -0.38 1.95
N LEU A 93 15.13 -1.48 2.18
CA LEU A 93 15.52 -2.43 1.15
C LEU A 93 14.29 -3.06 0.48
N ALA A 94 13.29 -3.47 1.28
CA ALA A 94 12.02 -3.98 0.77
C ALA A 94 11.28 -2.95 -0.08
N ASN A 95 11.24 -1.67 0.36
CA ASN A 95 10.64 -0.60 -0.41
C ASN A 95 11.41 -0.31 -1.71
N VAL A 96 12.75 -0.30 -1.68
CA VAL A 96 13.58 -0.12 -2.87
C VAL A 96 13.34 -1.24 -3.88
N ALA A 97 13.21 -2.48 -3.44
CA ALA A 97 12.87 -3.61 -4.31
C ALA A 97 11.45 -3.46 -4.92
N MET A 98 10.48 -2.97 -4.16
CA MET A 98 9.13 -2.70 -4.70
C MET A 98 9.13 -1.52 -5.68
N LEU A 99 9.87 -0.46 -5.38
CA LEU A 99 9.99 0.72 -6.24
C LEU A 99 10.73 0.41 -7.54
N SER A 100 11.80 -0.40 -7.49
CA SER A 100 12.51 -0.81 -8.70
C SER A 100 11.62 -1.64 -9.62
N ARG A 101 10.81 -2.54 -9.05
CA ARG A 101 9.78 -3.29 -9.78
C ARG A 101 8.77 -2.35 -10.43
N GLN A 102 8.24 -1.38 -9.69
CA GLN A 102 7.24 -0.44 -10.19
C GLN A 102 7.82 0.48 -11.27
N LEU A 103 9.05 0.93 -11.11
CA LEU A 103 9.75 1.76 -12.10
C LEU A 103 10.00 0.98 -13.39
N SER A 104 10.46 -0.26 -13.28
CA SER A 104 10.64 -1.15 -14.43
C SER A 104 9.34 -1.32 -15.22
N LEU A 105 8.21 -1.56 -14.53
CA LEU A 105 6.89 -1.66 -15.15
C LEU A 105 6.46 -0.36 -15.84
N LEU A 106 6.64 0.80 -15.18
CA LEU A 106 6.29 2.10 -15.75
C LEU A 106 7.16 2.44 -16.97
N LEU A 107 8.45 2.12 -16.94
CA LEU A 107 9.36 2.32 -18.07
C LEU A 107 8.98 1.45 -19.26
N LEU A 108 8.64 0.18 -19.02
CA LEU A 108 8.17 -0.71 -20.08
C LEU A 108 6.87 -0.19 -20.70
N TRP A 109 5.93 0.27 -19.89
CA TRP A 109 4.68 0.89 -20.35
C TRP A 109 4.91 2.16 -21.18
N ALA A 110 5.78 3.05 -20.69
CA ALA A 110 6.14 4.28 -21.39
C ALA A 110 6.82 3.96 -22.73
N PHE A 111 7.71 2.97 -22.75
CA PHE A 111 8.39 2.53 -23.97
C PHE A 111 7.42 1.91 -24.98
N ALA A 112 6.51 1.03 -24.54
CA ALA A 112 5.49 0.44 -25.40
C ALA A 112 4.59 1.52 -26.02
N THR A 113 4.14 2.48 -25.21
CA THR A 113 3.34 3.63 -25.69
C THR A 113 4.13 4.49 -26.67
N ALA A 114 5.40 4.78 -26.39
CA ALA A 114 6.28 5.54 -27.27
C ALA A 114 6.58 4.84 -28.60
N ARG A 115 6.49 3.50 -28.64
CA ARG A 115 6.57 2.73 -29.90
C ARG A 115 5.24 2.76 -30.65
N ALA A 116 4.11 2.63 -29.95
CA ALA A 116 2.78 2.68 -30.56
C ALA A 116 2.52 4.03 -31.27
N THR A 117 3.02 5.15 -30.72
CA THR A 117 2.88 6.48 -31.33
C THR A 117 3.63 6.66 -32.64
N ARG A 118 4.63 5.83 -32.93
CA ARG A 118 5.40 5.91 -34.19
C ARG A 118 4.73 5.21 -35.38
N ILE A 119 3.71 4.37 -35.13
CA ILE A 119 3.05 3.56 -36.17
C ILE A 119 1.88 4.32 -36.82
N GLY A 120 1.18 5.17 -36.05
CA GLY A 120 0.13 6.05 -36.57
C GLY A 120 -0.97 6.34 -35.56
N TYR A 121 -1.75 7.40 -35.80
CA TYR A 121 -2.80 7.88 -34.88
C TYR A 121 -3.90 6.85 -34.60
N ALA A 122 -4.29 6.05 -35.61
CA ALA A 122 -5.29 5.00 -35.45
C ALA A 122 -4.87 3.91 -34.46
N HIS A 123 -3.58 3.55 -34.45
CA HIS A 123 -3.04 2.54 -33.53
C HIS A 123 -2.96 3.06 -32.09
N VAL A 124 -2.62 4.34 -31.90
CA VAL A 124 -2.61 4.98 -30.57
C VAL A 124 -4.03 5.05 -29.99
N ALA A 125 -5.01 5.41 -30.81
CA ALA A 125 -6.42 5.46 -30.38
C ALA A 125 -6.91 4.06 -29.95
N ALA A 126 -6.65 3.02 -30.76
CA ALA A 126 -6.99 1.65 -30.40
C ALA A 126 -6.28 1.19 -29.10
N HIS A 127 -5.01 1.55 -28.93
CA HIS A 127 -4.25 1.25 -27.72
C HIS A 127 -4.86 1.91 -26.47
N GLN A 128 -5.26 3.19 -26.54
CA GLN A 128 -5.89 3.90 -25.42
C GLN A 128 -7.23 3.28 -25.00
N VAL A 129 -8.04 2.86 -25.97
CA VAL A 129 -9.32 2.17 -25.67
C VAL A 129 -9.03 0.82 -25.00
N ALA A 130 -8.09 0.04 -25.55
CA ALA A 130 -7.69 -1.23 -24.95
C ALA A 130 -7.14 -1.07 -23.52
N LEU A 131 -6.34 -0.04 -23.27
CA LEU A 131 -5.83 0.29 -21.92
C LEU A 131 -6.97 0.66 -20.97
N SER A 132 -7.97 1.41 -21.44
CA SER A 132 -9.12 1.79 -20.62
C SER A 132 -9.90 0.56 -20.15
N PHE A 133 -10.14 -0.40 -21.06
CA PHE A 133 -10.75 -1.68 -20.71
C PHE A 133 -9.86 -2.48 -19.75
N TRP A 134 -8.57 -2.62 -20.06
CA TRP A 134 -7.62 -3.35 -19.22
C TRP A 134 -7.53 -2.80 -17.79
N LEU A 135 -7.49 -1.48 -17.62
CA LEU A 135 -7.35 -0.83 -16.31
C LEU A 135 -8.50 -1.16 -15.37
N VAL A 136 -9.73 -1.29 -15.89
CA VAL A 136 -10.89 -1.70 -15.06
C VAL A 136 -10.65 -3.09 -14.47
N PHE A 137 -10.26 -4.07 -15.29
CA PHE A 137 -9.95 -5.42 -14.81
C PHE A 137 -8.75 -5.44 -13.86
N ALA A 138 -7.71 -4.65 -14.16
CA ALA A 138 -6.52 -4.54 -13.32
C ALA A 138 -6.86 -3.99 -11.92
N LEU A 139 -7.72 -2.96 -11.82
CA LEU A 139 -8.15 -2.40 -10.54
C LEU A 139 -9.03 -3.38 -9.75
N VAL A 140 -9.92 -4.09 -10.42
CA VAL A 140 -10.77 -5.11 -9.77
C VAL A 140 -9.90 -6.22 -9.15
N MET A 141 -8.82 -6.63 -9.84
CA MET A 141 -7.89 -7.66 -9.36
C MET A 141 -7.04 -7.21 -8.16
N ASP A 142 -6.74 -5.91 -8.01
CA ASP A 142 -5.87 -5.42 -6.94
C ASP A 142 -6.52 -5.57 -5.54
N GLY A 143 -7.85 -5.48 -5.46
CA GLY A 143 -8.62 -5.67 -4.22
C GLY A 143 -8.41 -7.03 -3.53
N PRO A 144 -8.70 -8.18 -4.18
CA PRO A 144 -8.43 -9.49 -3.61
C PRO A 144 -6.93 -9.74 -3.40
N CYS A 145 -6.05 -9.20 -4.25
CA CYS A 145 -4.59 -9.30 -4.07
C CYS A 145 -4.13 -8.72 -2.72
N VAL A 146 -4.52 -7.49 -2.40
CA VAL A 146 -4.17 -6.84 -1.13
C VAL A 146 -4.79 -7.59 0.06
N SER A 147 -5.98 -8.15 -0.11
CA SER A 147 -6.65 -8.94 0.93
C SER A 147 -5.88 -10.23 1.23
N ALA A 148 -5.45 -10.94 0.17
CA ALA A 148 -4.62 -12.14 0.30
C ALA A 148 -3.30 -11.84 1.01
N GLN A 149 -2.63 -10.72 0.69
CA GLN A 149 -1.39 -10.30 1.36
C GLN A 149 -1.58 -10.11 2.87
N VAL A 150 -2.69 -9.50 3.30
CA VAL A 150 -3.01 -9.30 4.73
C VAL A 150 -3.29 -10.62 5.44
N ILE A 151 -4.00 -11.55 4.79
CA ILE A 151 -4.30 -12.88 5.36
C ILE A 151 -3.02 -13.70 5.50
N THR A 152 -2.21 -13.78 4.43
CA THR A 152 -0.93 -14.52 4.45
C THR A 152 0.00 -13.96 5.53
N ASN A 153 0.08 -12.64 5.68
CA ASN A 153 0.90 -12.03 6.74
C ASN A 153 0.41 -12.42 8.15
N ARG A 154 -0.91 -12.50 8.38
CA ARG A 154 -1.46 -12.96 9.67
C ARG A 154 -1.15 -14.42 9.96
N ILE A 155 -1.26 -15.29 8.97
CA ILE A 155 -0.96 -16.71 9.12
C ILE A 155 0.51 -16.89 9.49
N LEU A 156 1.42 -16.23 8.75
CA LEU A 156 2.86 -16.26 9.02
C LEU A 156 3.17 -15.80 10.46
N CYS A 157 2.62 -14.66 10.88
CA CYS A 157 2.81 -14.18 12.25
C CYS A 157 2.22 -15.12 13.32
N SER A 158 1.13 -15.85 13.02
CA SER A 158 0.55 -16.81 13.96
C SER A 158 1.36 -18.11 14.08
N GLU A 159 2.10 -18.47 13.02
CA GLU A 159 3.00 -19.61 13.00
C GLU A 159 4.29 -19.30 13.78
N ASP A 160 4.85 -18.11 13.61
CA ASP A 160 6.02 -17.63 14.39
C ASP A 160 5.77 -17.67 15.91
N VAL A 161 4.56 -17.29 16.35
CA VAL A 161 4.18 -17.29 17.78
C VAL A 161 4.02 -18.72 18.34
N ASN A 162 3.54 -19.67 17.52
CA ASN A 162 3.36 -21.05 17.96
C ASN A 162 4.67 -21.85 17.96
N VAL A 163 5.61 -21.51 17.08
CA VAL A 163 6.90 -22.20 16.96
C VAL A 163 7.91 -21.70 17.99
N ASN A 164 7.79 -20.46 18.48
CA ASN A 164 8.84 -19.87 19.31
C ASN A 164 8.34 -19.08 20.55
N PRO A 165 7.96 -19.78 21.64
CA PRO A 165 7.69 -19.13 22.92
C PRO A 165 8.96 -18.73 23.70
N GLN A 166 10.17 -19.11 23.25
CA GLN A 166 11.39 -19.08 24.08
C GLN A 166 12.62 -18.34 23.48
N GLU A 167 12.71 -18.05 22.18
CA GLU A 167 13.88 -17.35 21.59
C GLU A 167 13.71 -15.83 21.38
N GLU A 168 12.79 -15.16 22.07
CA GLU A 168 12.74 -13.68 22.00
C GLU A 168 13.97 -13.03 22.68
N CYS A 169 14.81 -13.83 23.35
CA CYS A 169 16.16 -13.47 23.76
C CYS A 169 17.19 -14.30 22.98
N THR A 170 17.96 -13.61 22.12
CA THR A 170 19.20 -14.05 21.44
C THR A 170 19.05 -14.99 20.22
N GLY A 171 19.47 -14.52 19.04
CA GLY A 171 19.62 -15.35 17.85
C GLY A 171 19.79 -14.53 16.56
N SER A 172 20.92 -14.69 15.88
CA SER A 172 21.33 -13.97 14.67
C SER A 172 20.43 -14.21 13.44
N LEU A 173 20.40 -13.22 12.54
CA LEU A 173 19.52 -13.15 11.36
C LEU A 173 19.76 -14.24 10.28
N GLU A 174 20.92 -14.90 10.28
CA GLU A 174 21.25 -15.94 9.29
C GLU A 174 20.57 -17.28 9.57
N GLU A 175 20.45 -17.68 10.84
CA GLU A 175 19.84 -18.97 11.22
C GLU A 175 18.31 -18.94 11.12
N LYS A 176 17.71 -17.75 11.29
CA LYS A 176 16.28 -17.53 11.06
C LYS A 176 15.89 -17.64 9.59
N SER A 177 16.77 -17.34 8.64
CA SER A 177 16.49 -17.43 7.20
C SER A 177 16.17 -18.87 6.76
N ASP A 178 17.00 -19.82 7.19
CA ASP A 178 16.93 -21.21 6.69
C ASP A 178 15.81 -22.00 7.35
N VAL A 179 15.54 -21.77 8.63
CA VAL A 179 14.40 -22.37 9.34
C VAL A 179 13.07 -21.80 8.82
N GLN A 180 12.99 -20.49 8.57
CA GLN A 180 11.80 -19.85 7.99
C GLN A 180 11.55 -20.36 6.56
N GLN A 181 12.59 -20.53 5.73
CA GLN A 181 12.44 -21.07 4.38
C GLN A 181 11.92 -22.51 4.39
N ASN A 182 12.40 -23.35 5.30
CA ASN A 182 12.01 -24.74 5.37
C ASN A 182 10.56 -24.91 5.89
N ALA A 183 10.14 -24.09 6.87
CA ALA A 183 8.76 -24.07 7.36
C ALA A 183 7.78 -23.58 6.28
N VAL A 184 8.11 -22.50 5.57
CA VAL A 184 7.28 -21.96 4.47
C VAL A 184 7.17 -22.96 3.31
N ALA A 185 8.22 -23.73 3.02
CA ALA A 185 8.19 -24.79 2.01
C ALA A 185 7.25 -25.94 2.42
N GLN A 186 7.28 -26.38 3.67
CA GLN A 186 6.39 -27.42 4.18
C GLN A 186 4.92 -26.99 4.21
N THR A 187 4.66 -25.72 4.58
CA THR A 187 3.30 -25.17 4.59
C THR A 187 2.77 -25.00 3.16
N ARG A 188 3.60 -24.57 2.20
CA ARG A 188 3.24 -24.55 0.77
C ARG A 188 2.82 -25.92 0.24
N LEU A 189 3.56 -26.98 0.58
CA LEU A 189 3.23 -28.34 0.14
C LEU A 189 1.90 -28.84 0.73
N ARG A 190 1.65 -28.54 2.00
CA ARG A 190 0.41 -28.96 2.68
C ARG A 190 -0.85 -28.29 2.11
N TYR A 191 -0.74 -27.01 1.71
CA TYR A 191 -1.84 -26.30 1.05
C TYR A 191 -1.98 -26.67 -0.43
N PHE A 192 -0.88 -26.92 -1.15
CA PHE A 192 -0.94 -27.39 -2.53
C PHE A 192 -1.63 -28.77 -2.64
N ASP A 193 -1.35 -29.66 -1.68
CA ASP A 193 -1.98 -30.99 -1.62
C ASP A 193 -3.47 -30.93 -1.22
N SER A 194 -3.89 -29.90 -0.49
CA SER A 194 -5.30 -29.64 -0.17
C SER A 194 -6.04 -28.99 -1.36
N PHE A 195 -5.35 -28.17 -2.15
CA PHE A 195 -5.90 -27.54 -3.36
C PHE A 195 -6.05 -28.54 -4.53
N MET A 196 -5.14 -29.50 -4.67
CA MET A 196 -5.22 -30.57 -5.69
C MET A 196 -6.29 -31.64 -5.39
N LYS A 197 -6.90 -31.61 -4.19
CA LYS A 197 -8.01 -32.50 -3.80
C LYS A 197 -9.40 -31.88 -4.05
N PHE A 198 -9.46 -30.71 -4.68
CA PHE A 198 -10.67 -30.03 -5.14
C PHE A 198 -10.70 -29.99 -6.67
#